data_AF-A0A653RR04-F1
#
_entry.id   AF-A0A653RR04-F1
#
_cell.length_a   1.000
_cell.length_b   1.000
_cell.length_c   1.000
_cell.angle_alpha   90.00
_cell.angle_beta   90.00
_cell.angle_gamma   90.00
#
_symmetry.space_group_name_H-M   'P 1'
#
loop_
_entity.id
_entity.type
_entity.pdbx_description
1 polymer ?
#
loop_
_entity_poly.entity_id
_entity_poly.type
_entity_poly.pdbx_seq_one_letter_code
_entity_poly.pdbx_strand_id
1 'polypeptide(L)'
;MVYLSVKPSANIQSLFSIASTFLKIFLIDFITFATLKKIIMFNKNIKLVLAGLIIAFAIYQFTESNIGNGIFLILLSTIFIFLYFKNEMILLAFLKLRKQDMDGAKKWLDKIKNPESALVRKQQGYYNYLNGIMVSQTNLNLAEKFFKKAIELGLSMDQDLALAKLQLAGIAMTKRRKMEANNLLTEAKKLDKHGMLKDQIKMMKEQMKRI
;
A
#
# COMPACT_ATOMS: atom_id res chain seq x y z
N MET A 1 -13.27 56.49 -31.78
CA MET A 1 -13.81 55.11 -31.74
C MET A 1 -12.70 54.17 -32.21
N VAL A 2 -12.01 53.51 -31.27
CA VAL A 2 -10.88 52.61 -31.58
C VAL A 2 -11.43 51.18 -31.64
N TYR A 3 -11.36 50.55 -32.82
CA TYR A 3 -11.65 49.13 -32.98
C TYR A 3 -10.50 48.31 -32.37
N LEU A 4 -10.77 47.60 -31.28
CA LEU A 4 -9.87 46.60 -30.73
C LEU A 4 -9.93 45.34 -31.60
N SER A 5 -8.85 45.09 -32.35
CA SER A 5 -8.64 43.86 -33.12
C SER A 5 -8.41 42.68 -32.17
N VAL A 6 -9.40 41.79 -32.07
CA VAL A 6 -9.30 40.51 -31.35
C VAL A 6 -8.34 39.59 -32.11
N LYS A 7 -7.25 39.17 -31.46
CA LYS A 7 -6.26 38.20 -32.00
C LYS A 7 -6.90 36.80 -32.13
N PRO A 8 -6.57 36.00 -33.17
CA PRO A 8 -7.32 34.79 -33.48
C PRO A 8 -7.04 33.65 -32.48
N SER A 9 -8.09 32.86 -32.23
CA SER A 9 -8.16 31.65 -31.43
C SER A 9 -7.02 30.67 -31.72
N ALA A 10 -6.37 30.14 -30.68
CA ALA A 10 -5.45 29.02 -30.78
C ALA A 10 -6.14 27.86 -31.53
N ASN A 11 -5.58 27.49 -32.68
CA ASN A 11 -6.15 26.50 -33.58
C ASN A 11 -6.21 25.13 -32.87
N ILE A 12 -7.40 24.57 -32.68
CA ILE A 12 -7.61 23.28 -31.99
C ILE A 12 -6.76 22.16 -32.60
N GLN A 13 -6.46 22.23 -33.90
CA GLN A 13 -5.54 21.31 -34.58
C GLN A 13 -4.09 21.37 -34.08
N SER A 14 -3.57 22.54 -33.68
CA SER A 14 -2.21 22.63 -33.13
C SER A 14 -2.14 22.01 -31.73
N LEU A 15 -3.20 22.18 -30.93
CA LEU A 15 -3.36 21.51 -29.63
C LEU A 15 -3.39 19.99 -29.76
N PHE A 16 -4.15 19.44 -30.72
CA PHE A 16 -4.15 17.99 -30.98
C PHE A 16 -2.81 17.47 -31.49
N SER A 17 -2.12 18.24 -32.35
CA SER A 17 -0.81 17.86 -32.88
C SER A 17 0.26 17.79 -31.78
N ILE A 18 0.30 18.81 -30.91
CA ILE A 18 1.21 18.87 -29.76
C ILE A 18 0.87 17.77 -28.74
N ALA A 19 -0.41 17.58 -28.43
CA ALA A 19 -0.86 16.51 -27.54
C ALA A 19 -0.49 15.13 -28.10
N SER A 20 -0.63 14.89 -29.41
CA SER A 20 -0.29 13.61 -30.03
C SER A 20 1.22 13.33 -30.07
N THR A 21 2.03 14.37 -30.30
CA THR A 21 3.50 14.26 -30.31
C THR A 21 4.02 14.03 -28.90
N PHE A 22 3.46 14.73 -27.92
CA PHE A 22 3.76 14.51 -26.50
C PHE A 22 3.31 13.12 -26.03
N LEU A 23 2.11 12.67 -26.42
CA LEU A 23 1.63 11.32 -26.11
C LEU A 23 2.57 10.26 -26.68
N LYS A 24 3.05 10.43 -27.93
CA LYS A 24 3.95 9.47 -28.57
C LYS A 24 5.31 9.42 -27.89
N ILE A 25 5.95 10.56 -27.64
CA ILE A 25 7.25 10.62 -26.96
C ILE A 25 7.12 10.04 -25.55
N PHE A 26 6.12 10.50 -24.79
CA PHE A 26 5.91 10.06 -23.42
C PHE A 26 5.46 8.60 -23.33
N LEU A 27 4.60 8.10 -24.24
CA LEU A 27 4.21 6.69 -24.25
C LEU A 27 5.35 5.79 -24.67
N ILE A 28 6.20 6.18 -25.63
CA ILE A 28 7.35 5.37 -26.05
C ILE A 28 8.38 5.31 -24.92
N ASP A 29 8.69 6.44 -24.27
CA ASP A 29 9.59 6.48 -23.12
C ASP A 29 8.99 5.78 -21.89
N PHE A 30 7.67 5.88 -21.68
CA PHE A 30 6.97 5.18 -20.61
C PHE A 30 6.89 3.67 -20.85
N ILE A 31 6.63 3.23 -22.09
CA ILE A 31 6.59 1.81 -22.46
C ILE A 31 7.99 1.22 -22.35
N THR A 32 9.02 1.90 -22.88
CA THR A 32 10.42 1.46 -22.76
C THR A 32 10.87 1.42 -21.30
N PHE A 33 10.56 2.45 -20.51
CA PHE A 33 10.76 2.46 -19.05
C PHE A 33 9.98 1.34 -18.36
N ALA A 34 8.72 1.09 -18.73
CA ALA A 34 7.88 0.02 -18.19
C ALA A 34 8.42 -1.38 -18.53
N THR A 35 8.99 -1.57 -19.72
CA THR A 35 9.69 -2.81 -20.09
C THR A 35 11.02 -2.97 -19.36
N LEU A 36 11.76 -1.88 -19.10
CA LEU A 36 12.96 -1.89 -18.23
C LEU A 36 12.59 -2.17 -16.76
N LYS A 37 11.36 -1.82 -16.36
CA LYS A 37 10.79 -1.90 -15.00
C LYS A 37 10.57 -3.31 -14.47
N LYS A 38 10.80 -4.36 -15.27
CA LYS A 38 10.73 -5.75 -14.79
C LYS A 38 11.73 -6.03 -13.65
N ILE A 39 12.73 -5.16 -13.43
CA ILE A 39 13.87 -5.44 -12.54
C ILE A 39 14.00 -4.50 -11.33
N ILE A 40 13.45 -3.28 -11.30
CA ILE A 40 13.81 -2.34 -10.20
C ILE A 40 12.56 -1.76 -9.52
N MET A 41 12.28 -2.31 -8.35
CA MET A 41 11.44 -1.67 -7.34
C MET A 41 12.12 -0.42 -6.84
N PHE A 42 11.53 0.73 -7.15
CA PHE A 42 12.06 2.02 -6.71
C PHE A 42 11.93 2.18 -5.20
N ASN A 43 13.04 2.56 -4.57
CA ASN A 43 13.09 3.01 -3.19
C ASN A 43 12.06 4.13 -2.98
N LYS A 44 11.41 4.16 -1.80
CA LYS A 44 10.37 5.14 -1.45
C LYS A 44 10.79 6.58 -1.78
N ASN A 45 12.08 6.91 -1.60
CA ASN A 45 12.63 8.24 -1.90
C ASN A 45 12.63 8.58 -3.39
N ILE A 46 12.82 7.60 -4.29
CA ILE A 46 12.86 7.86 -5.74
C ILE A 46 11.46 8.19 -6.27
N LYS A 47 10.40 7.60 -5.69
CA LYS A 47 9.01 7.96 -6.01
C LYS A 47 8.73 9.44 -5.71
N LEU A 48 9.28 9.97 -4.61
CA LEU A 48 9.15 11.38 -4.23
C LEU A 48 9.97 12.30 -5.13
N VAL A 49 11.19 11.90 -5.50
CA VAL A 49 12.02 12.68 -6.45
C VAL A 49 11.33 12.77 -7.81
N LEU A 50 10.78 11.67 -8.34
CA LEU A 50 9.99 11.66 -9.57
C LEU A 50 8.75 12.56 -9.48
N ALA A 51 8.00 12.48 -8.37
CA ALA A 51 6.86 13.37 -8.16
C ALA A 51 7.28 14.85 -8.13
N GLY A 52 8.39 15.16 -7.45
CA GLY A 52 8.95 16.52 -7.40
C GLY A 52 9.37 17.04 -8.76
N LEU A 53 10.00 16.20 -9.60
CA LEU A 53 10.37 16.56 -10.97
C LEU A 53 9.14 16.82 -11.86
N ILE A 54 8.09 16.00 -11.73
CA ILE A 54 6.83 16.20 -12.47
C ILE A 54 6.16 17.51 -12.06
N ILE A 55 6.16 17.83 -10.76
CA ILE A 55 5.59 19.09 -10.24
C ILE A 55 6.42 20.29 -10.71
N ALA A 56 7.76 20.20 -10.67
CA ALA A 56 8.63 21.25 -11.19
C ALA A 56 8.39 21.49 -12.69
N PHE A 57 8.21 20.41 -13.47
CA PHE A 57 7.87 20.51 -14.88
C PHE A 57 6.46 21.08 -15.11
N ALA A 58 5.49 20.79 -14.23
CA ALA A 58 4.18 21.41 -14.26
C ALA A 58 4.25 22.93 -14.04
N ILE A 59 5.11 23.39 -13.10
CA ILE A 59 5.36 24.81 -12.85
C ILE A 59 5.94 25.50 -14.09
N TYR A 60 6.91 24.86 -14.76
CA TYR A 60 7.44 25.37 -16.03
C TYR A 60 6.37 25.44 -17.14
N GLN A 61 5.47 24.45 -17.22
CA GLN A 61 4.36 24.50 -18.19
C GLN A 61 3.39 25.65 -17.92
N PHE A 62 3.23 26.08 -16.66
CA PHE A 62 2.43 27.27 -16.35
C PHE A 62 3.11 28.56 -16.81
N THR A 63 4.44 28.66 -16.80
CA THR A 63 5.15 29.85 -17.30
C THR A 63 5.05 30.00 -18.82
N GLU A 64 4.94 28.89 -19.55
CA GLU A 64 4.74 28.86 -21.01
C GLU A 64 3.26 29.00 -21.44
N SER A 65 2.36 29.42 -20.53
CA SER A 65 0.90 29.55 -20.77
C SER A 65 0.17 28.23 -21.14
N ASN A 66 0.81 27.06 -20.96
CA ASN A 66 0.22 25.74 -21.21
C ASN A 66 -0.56 25.23 -19.98
N ILE A 67 -1.60 25.97 -19.57
CA ILE A 67 -2.33 25.74 -18.31
C ILE A 67 -2.91 24.31 -18.23
N GLY A 68 -3.46 23.80 -19.32
CA GLY A 68 -4.04 22.43 -19.36
C GLY A 68 -3.00 21.33 -19.11
N ASN A 69 -1.79 21.48 -19.66
CA ASN A 69 -0.71 20.50 -19.47
C ASN A 69 -0.19 20.54 -18.02
N GLY A 70 -0.07 21.72 -17.42
CA GLY A 70 0.32 21.87 -16.01
C GLY A 70 -0.65 21.18 -15.05
N ILE A 71 -1.97 21.40 -15.23
CA ILE A 71 -3.00 20.74 -14.42
C ILE A 71 -2.94 19.20 -14.56
N PHE A 72 -2.78 18.72 -15.79
CA PHE A 72 -2.67 17.27 -16.04
C PHE A 72 -1.45 16.64 -15.36
N LEU A 73 -0.30 17.32 -15.40
CA LEU A 73 0.93 16.86 -14.74
C LEU A 73 0.79 16.85 -13.21
N ILE A 74 0.11 17.83 -12.62
CA ILE A 74 -0.21 17.82 -11.17
C ILE A 74 -1.10 16.62 -10.81
N LEU A 75 -2.15 16.35 -11.58
CA LEU A 75 -3.02 15.20 -11.35
C LEU A 75 -2.23 13.88 -11.49
N LEU A 76 -1.36 13.78 -12.51
CA LEU A 76 -0.48 12.63 -12.71
C LEU A 76 0.49 12.44 -11.52
N SER A 77 1.06 13.52 -10.99
CA SER A 77 1.97 13.47 -9.83
C SER A 77 1.27 12.89 -8.58
N THR A 78 -0.03 13.14 -8.43
CA THR A 78 -0.84 12.65 -7.30
C THR A 78 -0.86 11.12 -7.27
N ILE A 79 -0.85 10.46 -8.43
CA ILE A 79 -0.79 8.99 -8.53
C ILE A 79 0.54 8.47 -7.95
N PHE A 80 1.67 9.12 -8.25
CA PHE A 80 2.98 8.72 -7.72
C PHE A 80 3.08 8.93 -6.21
N ILE A 81 2.50 10.03 -5.71
CA ILE A 81 2.38 10.30 -4.27
C ILE A 81 1.47 9.26 -3.60
N PHE A 82 0.36 8.88 -4.21
CA PHE A 82 -0.52 7.83 -3.68
C PHE A 82 0.15 6.45 -3.63
N LEU A 83 0.89 6.09 -4.68
CA LEU A 83 1.69 4.86 -4.76
C LEU A 83 2.90 4.85 -3.81
N TYR A 84 3.29 6.00 -3.26
CA TYR A 84 4.27 6.07 -2.17
C TYR A 84 3.66 5.59 -0.84
N PHE A 85 2.42 5.99 -0.53
CA PHE A 85 1.77 5.64 0.74
C PHE A 85 1.32 4.17 0.83
N LYS A 86 1.04 3.50 -0.30
CA LYS A 86 0.70 2.08 -0.33
C LYS A 86 1.71 1.30 -1.17
N ASN A 87 2.55 0.51 -0.52
CA ASN A 87 3.45 -0.40 -1.22
C ASN A 87 2.64 -1.48 -1.97
N GLU A 88 2.81 -1.54 -3.29
CA GLU A 88 2.03 -2.40 -4.18
C GLU A 88 2.23 -3.90 -3.87
N MET A 89 3.42 -4.29 -3.37
CA MET A 89 3.72 -5.68 -3.03
C MET A 89 2.88 -6.18 -1.86
N ILE A 90 2.75 -5.36 -0.81
CA ILE A 90 1.95 -5.70 0.37
C ILE A 90 0.49 -5.88 -0.04
N LEU A 91 -0.01 -4.99 -0.89
CA LEU A 91 -1.38 -5.07 -1.41
C LEU A 91 -1.59 -6.35 -2.22
N LEU A 92 -0.68 -6.67 -3.14
CA LEU A 92 -0.76 -7.89 -3.95
C LEU A 92 -0.65 -9.15 -3.10
N ALA A 93 0.26 -9.17 -2.13
CA ALA A 93 0.39 -10.28 -1.18
C ALA A 93 -0.90 -10.49 -0.37
N PHE A 94 -1.52 -9.41 0.11
CA PHE A 94 -2.79 -9.48 0.83
C PHE A 94 -3.94 -10.01 -0.04
N LEU A 95 -4.03 -9.57 -1.31
CA LEU A 95 -5.02 -10.10 -2.25
C LEU A 95 -4.82 -11.59 -2.52
N LYS A 96 -3.57 -12.05 -2.62
CA LYS A 96 -3.23 -13.47 -2.77
C LYS A 96 -3.62 -14.27 -1.52
N LEU A 97 -3.30 -13.78 -0.32
CA LEU A 97 -3.70 -14.41 0.94
C LEU A 97 -5.21 -14.55 1.07
N ARG A 98 -5.98 -13.52 0.66
CA ARG A 98 -7.45 -13.59 0.68
C ARG A 98 -8.00 -14.67 -0.25
N LYS A 99 -7.29 -14.98 -1.33
CA LYS A 99 -7.60 -16.09 -2.25
C LYS A 99 -7.00 -17.43 -1.81
N GLN A 100 -6.48 -17.51 -0.59
CA GLN A 100 -5.79 -18.68 -0.05
C GLN A 100 -4.52 -19.09 -0.82
N ASP A 101 -3.98 -18.21 -1.67
CA ASP A 101 -2.74 -18.42 -2.42
C ASP A 101 -1.53 -17.97 -1.59
N MET A 102 -1.07 -18.85 -0.69
CA MET A 102 0.05 -18.60 0.22
C MET A 102 1.38 -18.46 -0.52
N ASP A 103 1.64 -19.30 -1.52
CA ASP A 103 2.88 -19.27 -2.31
C ASP A 103 2.99 -17.99 -3.14
N GLY A 104 1.88 -17.58 -3.76
CA GLY A 104 1.78 -16.31 -4.47
C GLY A 104 2.03 -15.13 -3.55
N ALA A 105 1.45 -15.15 -2.34
CA ALA A 105 1.68 -14.10 -1.35
C ALA A 105 3.14 -14.04 -0.91
N LYS A 106 3.76 -15.20 -0.63
CA LYS A 106 5.18 -15.28 -0.27
C LYS A 106 6.07 -14.75 -1.39
N LYS A 107 5.82 -15.11 -2.65
CA LYS A 107 6.55 -14.57 -3.81
C LYS A 107 6.48 -13.05 -3.91
N TRP A 108 5.37 -12.42 -3.51
CA TRP A 108 5.26 -10.97 -3.48
C TRP A 108 6.00 -10.35 -2.29
N LEU A 109 5.96 -10.98 -1.13
CA LEU A 109 6.67 -10.52 0.06
C LEU A 109 8.18 -10.69 -0.05
N ASP A 110 8.66 -11.78 -0.64
CA ASP A 110 10.09 -12.06 -0.87
C ASP A 110 10.75 -11.04 -1.80
N LYS A 111 9.96 -10.31 -2.61
CA LYS A 111 10.48 -9.19 -3.42
C LYS A 111 10.91 -8.00 -2.54
N ILE A 112 10.41 -7.92 -1.30
CA ILE A 112 10.79 -6.91 -0.31
C ILE A 112 12.09 -7.37 0.38
N LYS A 113 13.23 -7.14 -0.26
CA LYS A 113 14.53 -7.58 0.28
C LYS A 113 14.93 -6.87 1.58
N ASN A 114 14.60 -5.59 1.73
CA ASN A 114 14.92 -4.82 2.93
C ASN A 114 13.69 -4.02 3.41
N PRO A 115 12.85 -4.63 4.28
CA PRO A 115 11.62 -4.01 4.76
C PRO A 115 11.85 -2.68 5.48
N GLU A 116 12.93 -2.53 6.25
CA GLU A 116 13.16 -1.35 7.09
C GLU A 116 13.45 -0.09 6.25
N SER A 117 14.26 -0.23 5.21
CA SER A 117 14.54 0.87 4.29
C SER A 117 13.42 1.09 3.29
N ALA A 118 12.84 0.02 2.75
CA ALA A 118 11.86 0.08 1.66
C ALA A 118 10.45 0.48 2.11
N LEU A 119 10.07 0.22 3.36
CA LEU A 119 8.70 0.40 3.85
C LEU A 119 8.63 1.49 4.92
N VAL A 120 7.51 2.21 4.97
CA VAL A 120 7.19 3.08 6.13
C VAL A 120 6.79 2.21 7.33
N ARG A 121 6.87 2.75 8.56
CA ARG A 121 6.61 2.00 9.80
C ARG A 121 5.33 1.14 9.76
N LYS A 122 4.19 1.72 9.35
CA LYS A 122 2.91 0.98 9.22
C LYS A 122 2.96 -0.12 8.15
N GLN A 123 3.65 0.11 7.04
CA GLN A 123 3.84 -0.91 6.01
C GLN A 123 4.74 -2.05 6.50
N GLN A 124 5.77 -1.77 7.31
CA GLN A 124 6.53 -2.82 7.99
C GLN A 124 5.62 -3.62 8.94
N GLY A 125 4.68 -2.96 9.62
CA GLY A 125 3.64 -3.62 10.40
C GLY A 125 2.84 -4.63 9.57
N TYR A 126 2.37 -4.22 8.39
CA TYR A 126 1.70 -5.11 7.45
C TYR A 126 2.58 -6.24 6.92
N TYR A 127 3.85 -5.96 6.59
CA TYR A 127 4.79 -7.00 6.17
C TYR A 127 4.92 -8.11 7.23
N ASN A 128 5.08 -7.72 8.50
CA ASN A 128 5.15 -8.67 9.61
C ASN A 128 3.80 -9.40 9.82
N TYR A 129 2.69 -8.69 9.72
CA TYR A 129 1.35 -9.28 9.84
C TYR A 129 1.11 -10.39 8.80
N LEU A 130 1.44 -10.14 7.53
CA LEU A 130 1.25 -11.14 6.46
C LEU A 130 2.19 -12.34 6.64
N ASN A 131 3.45 -12.10 7.03
CA ASN A 131 4.36 -13.18 7.40
C ASN A 131 3.84 -14.02 8.57
N GLY A 132 3.30 -13.36 9.60
CA GLY A 132 2.67 -14.02 10.74
C GLY A 132 1.56 -14.97 10.31
N ILE A 133 0.66 -14.54 9.42
CA ILE A 133 -0.40 -15.41 8.87
C ILE A 133 0.18 -16.63 8.17
N MET A 134 1.15 -16.44 7.27
CA MET A 134 1.74 -17.54 6.49
C MET A 134 2.39 -18.59 7.38
N VAL A 135 3.16 -18.18 8.38
CA VAL A 135 3.87 -19.12 9.26
C VAL A 135 3.01 -19.66 10.40
N SER A 136 1.80 -19.14 10.62
CA SER A 136 0.91 -19.62 11.69
C SER A 136 0.53 -21.10 11.54
N GLN A 137 0.55 -21.63 10.32
CA GLN A 137 0.24 -23.04 10.06
C GLN A 137 1.43 -23.97 10.32
N THR A 138 2.67 -23.46 10.26
CA THR A 138 3.89 -24.29 10.26
C THR A 138 4.78 -24.04 11.48
N ASN A 139 4.82 -22.81 12.01
CA ASN A 139 5.69 -22.42 13.11
C ASN A 139 5.05 -21.33 13.98
N LEU A 140 4.37 -21.74 15.05
CA LEU A 140 3.69 -20.84 16.00
C LEU A 140 4.67 -19.90 16.74
N ASN A 141 5.90 -20.33 16.99
CA ASN A 141 6.91 -19.48 17.65
C ASN A 141 7.32 -18.32 16.75
N LEU A 142 7.50 -18.58 15.46
CA LEU A 142 7.83 -17.55 14.48
C LEU A 142 6.61 -16.65 14.21
N ALA A 143 5.41 -17.23 14.13
CA ALA A 143 4.17 -16.49 13.99
C ALA A 143 3.98 -15.47 15.13
N GLU A 144 4.25 -15.89 16.37
CA GLU A 144 4.18 -15.01 17.54
C GLU A 144 5.08 -13.78 17.40
N LYS A 145 6.34 -13.99 16.99
CA LYS A 145 7.31 -12.90 16.79
C LYS A 145 6.81 -11.91 15.74
N PHE A 146 6.33 -12.43 14.62
CA PHE A 146 5.78 -11.61 13.54
C PHE A 146 4.55 -10.80 13.98
N PHE A 147 3.57 -11.42 14.64
CA PHE A 147 2.39 -10.69 15.11
C PHE A 147 2.72 -9.66 16.19
N LYS A 148 3.61 -9.97 17.14
CA LYS A 148 4.08 -9.00 18.13
C LYS A 148 4.75 -7.81 17.45
N LYS A 149 5.63 -8.05 16.47
CA LYS A 149 6.28 -6.98 15.72
C LYS A 149 5.29 -6.16 14.89
N ALA A 150 4.29 -6.81 14.29
CA ALA A 150 3.24 -6.14 13.54
C ALA A 150 2.43 -5.17 14.42
N ILE A 151 2.04 -5.61 15.62
CA ILE A 151 1.30 -4.81 16.60
C ILE A 151 2.16 -3.64 17.11
N GLU A 152 3.44 -3.86 17.39
CA GLU A 152 4.40 -2.83 17.84
C GLU A 152 4.63 -1.73 16.80
N LEU A 153 4.72 -2.12 15.52
CA LEU A 153 4.86 -1.18 14.41
C LEU A 153 3.54 -0.45 14.09
N GLY A 154 2.42 -1.09 14.41
CA GLY A 154 1.06 -0.60 14.21
C GLY A 154 0.53 -0.92 12.80
N LEU A 155 -0.76 -1.25 12.73
CA LEU A 155 -1.50 -1.41 11.49
C LEU A 155 -2.40 -0.20 11.26
N SER A 156 -2.68 0.13 10.00
CA SER A 156 -3.54 1.28 9.68
C SER A 156 -5.03 1.00 9.88
N MET A 157 -5.44 -0.28 9.81
CA MET A 157 -6.84 -0.67 9.95
C MET A 157 -7.06 -1.38 11.28
N ASP A 158 -8.04 -0.91 12.05
CA ASP A 158 -8.44 -1.52 13.33
C ASP A 158 -8.81 -3.00 13.17
N GLN A 159 -9.41 -3.36 12.03
CA GLN A 159 -9.82 -4.73 11.70
C GLN A 159 -8.62 -5.68 11.56
N ASP A 160 -7.56 -5.26 10.86
CA ASP A 160 -6.35 -6.08 10.71
C ASP A 160 -5.62 -6.20 12.06
N LEU A 161 -5.63 -5.14 12.87
CA LEU A 161 -5.07 -5.14 14.22
C LEU A 161 -5.87 -6.07 15.15
N ALA A 162 -7.20 -6.06 15.06
CA ALA A 162 -8.09 -6.96 15.78
C ALA A 162 -7.79 -8.42 15.43
N LEU A 163 -7.63 -8.72 14.14
CA LEU A 163 -7.29 -10.06 13.67
C LEU A 163 -5.88 -10.47 14.14
N ALA A 164 -4.88 -9.59 14.08
CA ALA A 164 -3.54 -9.88 14.59
C ALA A 164 -3.56 -10.24 16.09
N LYS A 165 -4.31 -9.48 16.90
CA LYS A 165 -4.47 -9.76 18.34
C LYS A 165 -5.24 -11.05 18.59
N LEU A 166 -6.27 -11.35 17.79
CA LEU A 166 -7.02 -12.60 17.85
C LEU A 166 -6.12 -13.81 17.55
N GLN A 167 -5.29 -13.74 16.50
CA GLN A 167 -4.34 -14.81 16.18
C GLN A 167 -3.29 -14.98 17.29
N LEU A 168 -2.77 -13.88 17.83
CA LEU A 168 -1.84 -13.91 18.95
C LEU A 168 -2.47 -14.51 20.22
N ALA A 169 -3.76 -14.26 20.47
CA ALA A 169 -4.51 -14.89 21.55
C ALA A 169 -4.62 -16.41 21.34
N GLY A 170 -4.88 -16.86 20.11
CA GLY A 170 -4.86 -18.27 19.74
C GLY A 170 -3.52 -18.92 20.02
N ILE A 171 -2.42 -18.28 19.63
CA ILE A 171 -1.05 -18.76 19.93
C ILE A 171 -0.80 -18.80 21.45
N ALA A 172 -1.18 -17.75 22.18
CA ALA A 172 -1.04 -17.72 23.64
C ALA A 172 -1.82 -18.87 24.32
N MET A 173 -3.00 -19.21 23.80
CA MET A 173 -3.80 -20.35 24.26
C MET A 173 -3.10 -21.69 24.05
N THR A 174 -2.50 -21.93 22.87
CA THR A 174 -1.71 -23.16 22.62
C THR A 174 -0.52 -23.29 23.58
N LYS A 175 -0.02 -22.17 24.09
CA LYS A 175 1.09 -22.08 25.04
C LYS A 175 0.64 -22.02 26.51
N ARG A 176 -0.65 -22.27 26.79
CA ARG A 176 -1.26 -22.19 28.13
C ARG A 176 -1.13 -20.83 28.83
N ARG A 177 -0.98 -19.74 28.06
CA ARG A 177 -0.89 -18.35 28.59
C ARG A 177 -2.29 -17.70 28.61
N LYS A 178 -3.17 -18.21 29.50
CA LYS A 178 -4.60 -17.84 29.56
C LYS A 178 -4.83 -16.34 29.84
N MET A 179 -4.05 -15.74 30.72
CA MET A 179 -4.14 -14.31 31.04
C MET A 179 -3.81 -13.42 29.83
N GLU A 180 -2.71 -13.71 29.13
CA GLU A 180 -2.31 -12.99 27.91
C GLU A 180 -3.39 -13.13 26.83
N ALA A 181 -3.91 -14.35 26.62
CA ALA A 181 -4.97 -14.59 25.65
C ALA A 181 -6.26 -13.80 25.96
N ASN A 182 -6.68 -13.72 27.23
CA ASN A 182 -7.86 -12.95 27.64
C ASN A 182 -7.72 -11.45 27.36
N ASN A 183 -6.54 -10.89 27.65
CA ASN A 183 -6.25 -9.49 27.40
C ASN A 183 -6.29 -9.19 25.89
N LEU A 184 -5.63 -10.03 25.09
CA LEU A 184 -5.61 -9.89 23.63
C LEU A 184 -7.00 -10.02 23.01
N LEU A 185 -7.84 -10.96 23.47
CA LEU A 185 -9.22 -11.10 23.00
C LEU A 185 -10.09 -9.90 23.36
N THR A 186 -9.87 -9.31 24.52
CA THR A 186 -10.60 -8.11 24.95
C THR A 186 -10.25 -6.92 24.07
N GLU A 187 -8.96 -6.74 23.77
CA GLU A 187 -8.50 -5.70 22.85
C GLU A 187 -8.96 -5.95 21.41
N ALA A 188 -8.91 -7.19 20.93
CA ALA A 188 -9.44 -7.55 19.62
C ALA A 188 -10.93 -7.21 19.48
N LYS A 189 -11.74 -7.53 20.51
CA LYS A 189 -13.17 -7.19 20.55
C LYS A 189 -13.41 -5.67 20.51
N LYS A 190 -12.57 -4.88 21.19
CA LYS A 190 -12.70 -3.40 21.18
C LYS A 190 -12.42 -2.81 19.80
N LEU A 191 -11.52 -3.42 19.04
CA LEU A 191 -11.12 -2.97 17.71
C LEU A 191 -12.10 -3.46 16.61
N ASP A 192 -12.78 -4.58 16.82
CA ASP A 192 -13.77 -5.12 15.88
C ASP A 192 -15.12 -4.38 15.95
N LYS A 193 -15.14 -3.14 15.45
CA LYS A 193 -16.32 -2.26 15.43
C LYS A 193 -17.47 -2.78 14.58
N HIS A 194 -17.19 -3.63 13.60
CA HIS A 194 -18.18 -4.12 12.63
C HIS A 194 -18.61 -5.57 12.90
N GLY A 195 -18.08 -6.21 13.96
CA GLY A 195 -18.46 -7.58 14.33
C GLY A 195 -17.98 -8.65 13.37
N MET A 196 -16.97 -8.37 12.54
CA MET A 196 -16.44 -9.29 11.53
C MET A 196 -15.73 -10.49 12.15
N LEU A 197 -15.24 -10.35 13.38
CA LEU A 197 -14.51 -11.36 14.14
C LEU A 197 -15.33 -11.93 15.31
N LYS A 198 -16.62 -11.56 15.40
CA LYS A 198 -17.48 -11.86 16.55
C LYS A 198 -17.56 -13.36 16.84
N ASP A 199 -17.74 -14.17 15.80
CA ASP A 199 -17.89 -15.62 15.94
C ASP A 199 -16.57 -16.27 16.33
N GLN A 200 -15.45 -15.85 15.72
CA GLN A 200 -14.12 -16.36 16.07
C GLN A 200 -13.74 -16.00 17.51
N ILE A 201 -14.03 -14.77 17.95
CA ILE A 201 -13.83 -14.34 19.34
C ILE A 201 -14.68 -15.18 20.31
N LYS A 202 -15.94 -15.45 19.96
CA LYS A 202 -16.84 -16.27 20.77
C LYS A 202 -16.33 -17.70 20.89
N MET A 203 -16.00 -18.35 19.78
CA MET A 203 -15.46 -19.71 19.74
C MET A 203 -14.18 -19.82 20.59
N MET A 204 -13.27 -18.86 20.47
CA MET A 204 -12.03 -18.87 21.24
C MET A 204 -12.31 -18.73 22.74
N LYS A 205 -13.22 -17.83 23.15
CA LYS A 205 -13.64 -17.71 24.55
C LYS A 205 -14.26 -18.99 25.10
N GLU A 206 -15.01 -19.74 24.30
CA GLU A 206 -15.56 -21.02 24.71
C GLU A 206 -14.46 -22.07 24.90
N GLN A 207 -13.48 -22.13 23.99
CA GLN A 207 -12.30 -23.00 24.14
C GLN A 207 -11.52 -22.66 25.43
N MET A 208 -11.40 -21.37 25.78
CA MET A 208 -10.74 -20.93 27.02
C MET A 208 -11.42 -21.39 28.30
N LYS A 209 -12.71 -21.72 28.27
CA LYS A 209 -13.42 -22.25 29.45
C LYS A 209 -13.09 -23.73 29.70
N ARG A 210 -12.63 -24.44 28.67
CA ARG A 210 -12.32 -25.88 28.71
C ARG A 210 -10.88 -26.18 29.10
N ILE A 211 -10.04 -25.14 29.21
CA ILE A 211 -8.60 -25.19 29.54
C ILE A 211 -8.39 -24.45 30.85
#